data_AF-A0A947L2M6-F1
#
_entry.id   AF-A0A947L2M6-F1
#
_cell.length_a   1.000
_cell.length_b   1.000
_cell.length_c   1.000
_cell.angle_alpha   90.00
_cell.angle_beta   90.00
_cell.angle_gamma   90.00
#
_symmetry.space_group_name_H-M   'P 1'
#
loop_
_entity.id
_entity.type
_entity.pdbx_description
1 polymer ?
#
loop_
_entity_poly.entity_id
_entity_poly.type
_entity_poly.pdbx_seq_one_letter_code
_entity_poly.pdbx_strand_id
1 'polypeptide(L)' 'MDFDDASPRARPGDLIAQLIREDLDRLSVDELDERITLLAAEIERTRAKKSSAVNHKASAEALFRK' A
#
# COMPACT_ATOMS: atom_id res chain seq x y z
N MET A 1 -5.66 12.10 33.92
CA MET A 1 -4.91 11.31 32.95
C MET A 1 -5.68 11.40 31.65
N ASP A 2 -5.06 11.97 30.63
CA ASP A 2 -5.69 12.23 29.35
C ASP A 2 -5.74 10.91 28.56
N PHE A 3 -6.92 10.29 28.50
CA PHE A 3 -7.15 8.97 27.89
C PHE A 3 -7.75 9.08 26.48
N ASP A 4 -7.71 10.26 25.86
CA ASP A 4 -8.60 10.57 24.74
C ASP A 4 -7.96 10.60 23.34
N ASP A 5 -6.74 10.05 23.14
CA ASP A 5 -6.11 10.07 21.80
C ASP A 5 -5.62 8.69 21.31
N ALA A 6 -6.34 7.64 21.65
CA ALA A 6 -6.19 6.35 21.00
C ALA A 6 -7.17 6.24 19.83
N SER A 7 -7.05 7.12 18.83
CA SER A 7 -7.72 6.89 17.54
C SER A 7 -7.34 5.48 17.05
N PRO A 8 -8.30 4.62 16.67
CA PRO A 8 -7.99 3.25 16.25
C PRO A 8 -6.95 3.27 15.13
N ARG A 9 -5.82 2.57 15.31
CA ARG A 9 -4.81 2.44 14.25
C ARG A 9 -5.51 1.91 13.00
N ALA A 10 -5.48 2.69 11.92
CA ALA A 10 -6.07 2.30 10.64
C ALA A 10 -5.57 0.90 10.26
N ARG A 11 -6.50 -0.03 10.01
CA ARG A 11 -6.15 -1.40 9.67
C ARG A 11 -5.59 -1.43 8.24
N PRO A 12 -4.70 -2.38 7.92
CA PRO A 12 -4.28 -2.60 6.55
C PRO A 12 -5.51 -2.78 5.65
N GLY A 13 -5.66 -1.91 4.65
CA GLY A 13 -6.82 -1.90 3.74
C GLY A 13 -7.84 -0.80 4.00
N ASP A 14 -7.88 -0.19 5.19
CA ASP A 14 -8.81 0.91 5.49
C ASP A 14 -8.50 2.13 4.60
N LEU A 15 -7.22 2.42 4.33
CA LEU A 15 -6.80 3.51 3.44
C LEU A 15 -7.15 3.25 1.97
N ILE A 16 -7.03 2.01 1.50
CA ILE A 16 -7.42 1.64 0.12
C ILE A 16 -8.94 1.75 -0.03
N ALA A 17 -9.69 1.29 0.98
CA ALA A 17 -11.14 1.41 0.98
C ALA A 17 -11.62 2.88 1.00
N GLN A 18 -10.91 3.77 1.70
CA GLN A 18 -11.16 5.20 1.65
C GLN A 18 -10.88 5.77 0.26
N LEU A 19 -9.70 5.47 -0.31
CA LEU A 19 -9.29 5.93 -1.63
C LEU A 19 -10.30 5.55 -2.74
N ILE A 20 -10.86 4.34 -2.68
CA ILE A 20 -11.84 3.85 -3.66
C ILE A 20 -13.18 4.60 -3.56
N ARG A 21 -13.51 5.13 -2.39
CA ARG A 21 -14.77 5.86 -2.15
C ARG A 21 -14.68 7.36 -2.50
N GLU A 22 -13.49 7.86 -2.81
CA GLU A 22 -13.33 9.25 -3.19
C GLU A 22 -14.07 9.57 -4.49
N ASP A 23 -14.76 10.69 -4.49
CA ASP A 23 -15.53 11.20 -5.63
C ASP A 23 -14.58 11.84 -6.64
N LEU A 24 -14.32 11.13 -7.74
CA LEU A 24 -13.39 11.57 -8.79
C LEU A 24 -13.97 12.68 -9.68
N ASP A 25 -15.29 12.90 -9.68
CA ASP A 25 -15.93 13.92 -10.53
C ASP A 25 -15.55 15.35 -10.12
N ARG A 26 -14.94 15.52 -8.94
CA ARG A 26 -14.45 16.80 -8.41
C ARG A 26 -13.01 17.12 -8.81
N LEU A 27 -12.30 16.15 -9.38
CA LEU A 27 -10.90 16.30 -9.76
C LEU A 27 -10.83 16.80 -11.21
N SER A 28 -9.92 17.72 -11.46
CA SER A 28 -9.49 18.09 -12.81
C SER A 28 -8.71 16.95 -13.47
N VAL A 29 -8.53 17.02 -14.79
CA VAL A 29 -7.74 16.04 -15.54
C VAL A 29 -6.30 15.96 -15.02
N ASP A 30 -5.67 17.10 -14.73
CA ASP A 30 -4.30 17.15 -14.22
C ASP A 30 -4.19 16.47 -12.84
N GLU A 31 -5.18 16.67 -11.95
CA GLU A 31 -5.23 16.01 -10.64
C GLU A 31 -5.47 14.49 -10.77
N LEU A 32 -6.25 14.05 -11.76
CA LEU A 32 -6.42 12.63 -12.06
C LEU A 32 -5.12 12.00 -12.57
N ASP A 33 -4.38 12.69 -13.42
CA ASP A 33 -3.08 12.24 -13.93
C ASP A 33 -2.02 12.15 -12.81
N GLU A 34 -1.98 13.14 -11.91
CA GLU A 34 -1.12 13.11 -10.73
C GLU A 34 -1.49 11.92 -9.82
N ARG A 35 -2.78 11.72 -9.55
CA ARG A 35 -3.28 10.58 -8.77
C ARG A 35 -2.86 9.26 -9.39
N ILE A 36 -3.03 9.08 -10.70
CA ILE A 36 -2.62 7.87 -11.43
C ILE A 36 -1.12 7.63 -11.28
N THR A 37 -0.31 8.67 -11.45
CA THR A 37 1.15 8.59 -11.35
C THR A 37 1.60 8.08 -9.98
N LEU A 38 1.02 8.63 -8.90
CA LEU A 38 1.32 8.24 -7.53
C LEU A 38 0.89 6.78 -7.25
N LEU A 39 -0.30 6.38 -7.69
CA LEU A 39 -0.79 5.02 -7.50
C LEU A 39 0.03 3.98 -8.28
N ALA A 40 0.46 4.30 -9.50
CA ALA A 40 1.32 3.44 -10.29
C ALA A 40 2.69 3.23 -9.59
N ALA A 41 3.29 4.30 -9.05
CA ALA A 41 4.52 4.19 -8.29
C ALA A 41 4.37 3.30 -7.05
N GLU A 42 3.25 3.41 -6.31
CA GLU A 42 2.99 2.58 -5.14
C GLU A 42 2.75 1.10 -5.51
N ILE A 43 2.13 0.83 -6.66
CA ILE A 43 1.98 -0.53 -7.20
C ILE A 43 3.37 -1.14 -7.46
N GLU A 44 4.28 -0.41 -8.11
CA GLU A 44 5.64 -0.90 -8.37
C GLU A 44 6.43 -1.13 -7.09
N ARG A 45 6.32 -0.22 -6.11
CA ARG A 45 6.91 -0.41 -4.77
C ARG A 45 6.38 -1.67 -4.09
N THR A 46 5.08 -1.91 -4.15
CA THR A 46 4.43 -3.10 -3.58
C THR A 46 4.91 -4.38 -4.28
N ARG A 47 5.01 -4.36 -5.62
CA ARG A 47 5.54 -5.48 -6.42
C ARG A 47 6.99 -5.78 -6.05
N ALA A 48 7.84 -4.77 -5.94
CA ALA A 48 9.24 -4.92 -5.54
C ALA A 48 9.37 -5.57 -4.15
N LYS A 49 8.56 -5.11 -3.17
CA LYS A 49 8.57 -5.69 -1.82
C LYS A 49 8.09 -7.14 -1.81
N LYS A 50 7.04 -7.47 -2.57
CA LYS A 50 6.56 -8.85 -2.73
C LYS A 50 7.64 -9.75 -3.33
N SER A 51 8.31 -9.29 -4.39
CA SER A 51 9.38 -10.04 -5.06
C SER A 51 10.56 -10.31 -4.11
N SER A 52 11.00 -9.28 -3.36
CA SER A 52 12.03 -9.42 -2.33
C SER A 52 11.65 -10.45 -1.25
N ALA A 53 10.40 -10.41 -0.76
CA ALA A 53 9.93 -11.39 0.22
C ALA A 53 9.89 -12.83 -0.33
N VAL A 54 9.47 -13.02 -1.57
CA VAL A 54 9.47 -14.34 -2.24
C VAL A 54 10.91 -14.85 -2.42
N ASN A 55 11.83 -14.00 -2.85
CA ASN A 55 13.24 -14.37 -3.05
C ASN A 55 13.93 -14.71 -1.73
N HIS A 56 13.61 -14.00 -0.64
CA HIS A 56 14.07 -14.37 0.70
C HIS A 56 13.52 -15.71 1.15
N LYS A 57 12.24 -16.00 0.91
CA LYS A 57 11.64 -17.30 1.24
C LYS A 57 12.30 -18.43 0.45
N ALA A 58 12.51 -18.25 -0.85
CA ALA A 58 13.16 -19.25 -1.71
C ALA A 58 14.63 -19.49 -1.30
N SER A 59 15.36 -18.43 -0.94
CA SER A 59 16.74 -18.53 -0.47
C SER A 59 16.83 -19.21 0.90
N ALA A 60 15.88 -18.93 1.81
CA ALA A 60 15.79 -19.59 3.11
C ALA A 60 15.45 -21.08 2.96
N GLU A 61 14.49 -21.44 2.10
CA GLU A 61 14.14 -22.85 1.85
C GLU A 61 15.30 -23.65 1.25
N ALA A 62 16.15 -23.04 0.43
CA ALA A 62 17.37 -23.67 -0.09
C ALA A 62 18.44 -23.89 1.00
N LEU A 63 18.48 -23.03 2.01
CA LEU A 63 19.40 -23.14 3.14
C LEU A 63 19.00 -24.24 4.14
N PHE A 64 17.68 -24.52 4.26
CA PHE A 64 17.12 -25.51 5.19
C PHE A 64 16.87 -26.90 4.59
N ARG A 65 17.10 -27.10 3.27
CA ARG A 65 17.02 -28.43 2.60
C ARG A 65 18.39 -29.06 2.36
N LYS A 66 19.35 -28.84 3.26
CA LYS A 66 20.64 -29.52 3.26
C LYS A 66 20.83 -30.31 4.54
#